data_AF-A0A0L9T8F7-F1
#
_entry.id   AF-A0A0L9T8F7-F1
#
_cell.length_a   1.000
_cell.length_b   1.000
_cell.length_c   1.000
_cell.angle_alpha   90.00
_cell.angle_beta   90.00
_cell.angle_gamma   90.00
#
_symmetry.space_group_name_H-M   'P 1'
#
loop_
_entity.id
_entity.type
_entity.pdbx_description
1 polymer ?
#
loop_
_entity_poly.entity_id
_entity_poly.type
_entity_poly.pdbx_seq_one_letter_code
_entity_poly.pdbx_strand_id
1 'polypeptide(L)'
;MDLESVHMEYLADSLCICFLSDETKGVGSIIESILQCALDFRSCITVGAWDSEDLSGKLSKINISQVLSIKQKFDRSLKELHIRYIKGPKHGNFGLSRFWDYLNYNEYYSNVSNELGCYAV
;
A
#
# COMPACT_ATOMS: atom_id res chain seq x y z
N MET A 1 -17.85 2.10 -35.38
CA MET A 1 -17.21 2.39 -34.08
C MET A 1 -16.15 3.43 -34.37
N ASP A 2 -16.19 4.55 -33.67
CA ASP A 2 -15.25 5.66 -33.87
C ASP A 2 -13.95 5.39 -33.10
N LEU A 3 -12.80 5.55 -33.78
CA LEU A 3 -11.49 5.23 -33.20
C LEU A 3 -11.15 6.16 -32.03
N GLU A 4 -11.54 7.42 -32.13
CA GLU A 4 -11.33 8.41 -31.07
C GLU A 4 -12.10 8.02 -29.81
N SER A 5 -13.39 7.67 -29.96
CA SER A 5 -14.20 7.18 -28.84
C SER A 5 -13.58 5.96 -28.13
N VAL A 6 -13.10 4.96 -28.87
CA VAL A 6 -12.48 3.76 -28.27
C VAL A 6 -11.16 4.09 -27.58
N HIS A 7 -10.37 4.99 -28.15
CA HIS A 7 -9.12 5.44 -27.54
C HIS A 7 -9.37 6.17 -26.22
N MET A 8 -10.37 7.05 -26.19
CA MET A 8 -10.74 7.78 -24.97
C MET A 8 -11.25 6.85 -23.88
N GLU A 9 -12.05 5.82 -24.22
CA GLU A 9 -12.50 4.79 -23.28
C GLU A 9 -11.31 4.01 -22.70
N TYR A 10 -10.37 3.57 -23.55
CA TYR A 10 -9.14 2.89 -23.10
C TYR A 10 -8.32 3.75 -22.12
N LEU A 11 -8.16 5.05 -22.38
CA LEU A 11 -7.43 5.95 -21.50
C LEU A 11 -8.15 6.15 -20.16
N ALA A 12 -9.47 6.31 -20.18
CA ALA A 12 -10.27 6.44 -18.97
C ALA A 12 -10.16 5.19 -18.09
N ASP A 13 -10.28 4.00 -18.69
CA ASP A 13 -10.09 2.74 -18.00
C ASP A 13 -8.67 2.60 -17.44
N SER A 14 -7.65 2.97 -18.23
CA SER A 14 -6.25 2.91 -17.79
C SER A 14 -6.00 3.78 -16.55
N LEU A 15 -6.58 4.98 -16.50
CA LEU A 15 -6.49 5.86 -15.33
C LEU A 15 -7.14 5.23 -14.10
N CYS A 16 -8.31 4.62 -14.26
CA CYS A 16 -9.03 3.96 -13.17
C CYS A 16 -8.26 2.73 -12.64
N ILE A 17 -7.77 1.87 -13.55
CA ILE A 17 -7.00 0.66 -13.22
C ILE A 17 -5.70 1.01 -12.48
N CYS A 18 -5.04 2.09 -12.88
CA CYS A 18 -3.79 2.57 -12.27
C CYS A 18 -3.99 3.41 -11.00
N PHE A 19 -5.22 3.58 -10.52
CA PHE A 19 -5.55 4.43 -9.37
C PHE A 19 -5.19 5.92 -9.55
N LEU A 20 -5.22 6.40 -10.79
CA LEU A 20 -4.89 7.78 -11.17
C LEU A 20 -6.12 8.63 -11.50
N SER A 21 -7.31 8.03 -11.57
CA SER A 21 -8.56 8.76 -11.82
C SER A 21 -9.00 9.54 -10.57
N ASP A 22 -9.91 10.51 -10.74
CA ASP A 22 -10.43 11.29 -9.61
C ASP A 22 -11.18 10.45 -8.58
N GLU A 23 -11.81 9.36 -9.03
CA GLU A 23 -12.52 8.39 -8.18
C GLU A 23 -11.56 7.51 -7.39
N THR A 24 -10.39 7.21 -7.96
CA THR A 24 -9.44 6.22 -7.44
C THR A 24 -8.21 6.84 -6.79
N LYS A 25 -7.97 8.14 -6.95
CA LYS A 25 -6.82 8.87 -6.37
C LYS A 25 -6.69 8.73 -4.85
N GLY A 26 -7.81 8.53 -4.14
CA GLY A 26 -7.79 8.28 -2.70
C GLY A 26 -7.15 6.94 -2.33
N VAL A 27 -7.22 5.94 -3.21
CA VAL A 27 -6.46 4.68 -3.08
C VAL A 27 -5.01 4.90 -3.52
N GLY A 28 -4.81 5.61 -4.62
CA GLY A 28 -3.49 5.97 -5.13
C GLY A 28 -2.61 6.67 -4.08
N SER A 29 -3.16 7.63 -3.34
CA SER A 29 -2.42 8.34 -2.28
C SER A 29 -2.04 7.44 -1.10
N ILE A 30 -2.85 6.44 -0.77
CA ILE A 30 -2.52 5.44 0.26
C ILE A 30 -1.36 4.56 -0.21
N ILE A 31 -1.39 4.11 -1.47
CA ILE A 31 -0.29 3.33 -2.09
C ILE A 31 0.99 4.16 -2.09
N GLU A 32 0.92 5.44 -2.48
CA GLU A 32 2.05 6.37 -2.42
C GLU A 32 2.62 6.48 -1.00
N SER A 33 1.77 6.63 0.02
CA SER A 33 2.19 6.67 1.42
C SER A 33 2.91 5.38 1.85
N ILE A 34 2.44 4.21 1.41
CA ILE A 34 3.09 2.91 1.64
C ILE A 34 4.47 2.85 0.97
N LEU A 35 4.56 3.24 -0.31
CA LEU A 35 5.83 3.26 -1.04
C LEU A 35 6.82 4.26 -0.44
N GLN A 36 6.34 5.42 0.01
CA GLN A 36 7.17 6.40 0.71
C GLN A 36 7.74 5.83 2.01
N CYS A 37 6.97 5.03 2.76
CA CYS A 37 7.50 4.35 3.94
C CYS A 37 8.67 3.41 3.59
N ALA A 38 8.63 2.74 2.44
CA ALA A 38 9.74 1.89 1.99
C ALA A 38 10.98 2.72 1.65
N LEU A 39 10.82 3.88 1.01
CA LEU A 39 11.92 4.81 0.73
C LEU A 39 12.51 5.39 2.02
N ASP A 40 11.66 5.83 2.94
CA ASP A 40 12.05 6.35 4.25
C ASP A 40 12.80 5.29 5.06
N PHE A 41 12.32 4.04 5.04
CA PHE A 41 12.99 2.92 5.71
C PHE A 41 14.37 2.65 5.10
N ARG A 42 14.48 2.65 3.77
CA ARG A 42 15.77 2.51 3.08
C ARG A 42 16.75 3.60 3.53
N SER A 43 16.29 4.85 3.71
CA SER A 43 17.13 5.96 4.17
C SER A 43 17.67 5.77 5.60
N CYS A 44 16.96 5.01 6.44
CA CYS A 44 17.42 4.67 7.79
C CYS A 44 18.62 3.71 7.76
N ILE A 45 18.82 3.00 6.63
CA ILE A 45 19.89 2.05 6.42
C ILE A 45 20.97 2.76 5.58
N THR A 46 22.03 3.24 6.24
CA THR A 46 23.13 3.91 5.55
C THR A 46 23.81 2.94 4.59
N VAL A 47 23.90 3.30 3.30
CA VAL A 47 24.40 2.43 2.20
C VAL A 47 25.83 1.92 2.43
N GLY A 48 26.65 2.60 3.24
CA GLY A 48 28.01 2.16 3.60
C GLY A 48 28.12 1.29 4.87
N ALA A 49 27.01 0.97 5.53
CA ALA A 49 27.03 0.16 6.75
C ALA A 49 27.19 -1.34 6.46
N TRP A 50 26.99 -1.80 5.23
CA TRP A 50 26.91 -3.24 4.95
C TRP A 50 28.25 -3.87 4.58
N ASP A 51 29.29 -3.08 4.32
CA ASP A 51 30.63 -3.54 3.91
C ASP A 51 31.55 -3.99 5.06
N SER A 52 31.13 -3.84 6.32
CA SER A 52 31.92 -4.24 7.50
C SER A 52 31.33 -5.49 8.18
N GLU A 53 32.12 -6.41 8.73
CA GLU A 53 31.61 -7.63 9.39
C GLU A 53 30.91 -7.39 10.74
N ASP A 54 31.09 -6.21 11.36
CA ASP A 54 30.54 -5.95 12.70
C ASP A 54 29.06 -5.55 12.66
N LEU A 55 28.17 -6.49 12.97
CA LEU A 55 26.73 -6.27 13.09
C LEU A 55 26.35 -5.35 14.27
N SER A 56 27.14 -5.33 15.34
CA SER A 56 26.85 -4.54 16.55
C SER A 56 27.04 -3.04 16.29
N GLY A 57 28.17 -2.68 15.67
CA GLY A 57 28.46 -1.32 15.22
C GLY A 57 27.55 -0.81 14.08
N LYS A 58 26.83 -1.70 13.39
CA LYS A 58 25.80 -1.33 12.40
C LYS A 58 24.48 -0.98 13.05
N LEU A 59 24.00 -1.81 13.99
CA LEU A 59 22.73 -1.58 14.67
C LEU A 59 22.75 -0.29 15.49
N SER A 60 23.91 0.10 16.04
CA SER A 60 24.07 1.36 16.78
C SER A 60 23.94 2.61 15.89
N LYS A 61 24.11 2.48 14.56
CA LYS A 61 23.93 3.57 13.59
C LYS A 61 22.49 3.71 13.08
N ILE A 62 21.63 2.72 13.37
CA ILE A 62 20.23 2.76 12.97
C ILE A 62 19.46 3.62 13.97
N ASN A 63 18.77 4.62 13.45
CA ASN A 63 17.82 5.38 14.25
C ASN A 63 16.54 4.55 14.49
N ILE A 64 16.51 3.80 15.59
CA ILE A 64 15.38 2.93 15.96
C ILE A 64 14.07 3.72 16.10
N SER A 65 14.12 4.94 16.64
CA SER A 65 12.93 5.79 16.79
C SER A 65 12.32 6.12 15.42
N GLN A 66 13.16 6.45 14.43
CA GLN A 66 12.72 6.71 13.07
C GLN A 66 12.14 5.44 12.42
N VAL A 67 12.78 4.29 12.58
CA VAL A 67 12.27 3.00 12.09
C VAL A 67 10.90 2.67 12.68
N LEU A 68 10.71 2.87 13.99
CA LEU A 68 9.43 2.65 14.66
C LEU A 68 8.34 3.60 14.15
N SER A 69 8.68 4.88 13.93
CA SER A 69 7.75 5.85 13.35
C SER A 69 7.32 5.48 11.94
N ILE A 70 8.27 5.05 11.09
CA ILE A 70 7.99 4.58 9.73
C ILE A 70 7.09 3.34 9.78
N LYS A 71 7.38 2.38 10.67
CA LYS A 71 6.53 1.20 10.86
C LYS A 71 5.10 1.58 11.23
N GLN A 72 4.91 2.51 12.18
CA GLN A 72 3.57 2.97 12.58
C GLN A 72 2.82 3.62 11.41
N LYS A 73 3.51 4.41 10.58
CA LYS A 73 2.93 5.02 9.38
C LYS A 73 2.54 3.95 8.35
N PHE A 74 3.43 3.01 8.07
CA PHE A 74 3.17 1.89 7.16
C PHE A 74 1.95 1.07 7.61
N ASP A 75 1.92 0.66 8.88
CA ASP A 75 0.83 -0.14 9.45
C ASP A 75 -0.51 0.63 9.38
N ARG A 76 -0.49 1.96 9.57
CA ARG A 76 -1.68 2.82 9.43
C ARG A 76 -2.16 2.88 7.98
N SER A 77 -1.26 3.15 7.03
CA SER A 77 -1.62 3.23 5.61
C SER A 77 -2.17 1.90 5.08
N LEU A 78 -1.56 0.78 5.46
CA LEU A 78 -2.01 -0.55 5.05
C LEU A 78 -3.39 -0.91 5.65
N LYS A 79 -3.65 -0.51 6.90
CA LYS A 79 -4.99 -0.63 7.51
C LYS A 79 -6.02 0.25 6.79
N GLU A 80 -5.66 1.46 6.39
CA GLU A 80 -6.57 2.33 5.63
C GLU A 80 -6.91 1.71 4.27
N LEU A 81 -5.92 1.17 3.57
CA LEU A 81 -6.12 0.44 2.32
C LEU A 81 -7.05 -0.76 2.51
N HIS A 82 -6.87 -1.52 3.60
CA HIS A 82 -7.74 -2.65 3.93
C HIS A 82 -9.20 -2.21 4.15
N ILE A 83 -9.41 -1.11 4.89
CA ILE A 83 -10.76 -0.56 5.12
C ILE A 83 -11.41 -0.14 3.80
N ARG A 84 -10.64 0.51 2.90
CA ARG A 84 -11.12 0.87 1.55
C ARG A 84 -11.51 -0.37 0.76
N TYR A 85 -10.69 -1.42 0.82
CA TYR A 85 -11.00 -2.70 0.21
C TYR A 85 -12.32 -3.26 0.75
N ILE A 86 -12.48 -3.38 2.08
CA ILE A 86 -13.71 -3.92 2.71
C ILE A 86 -14.95 -3.15 2.26
N LYS A 87 -14.89 -1.82 2.24
CA LYS A 87 -16.03 -0.95 1.88
C LYS A 87 -16.29 -0.89 0.37
N GLY A 88 -15.30 -1.22 -0.45
CA GLY A 88 -15.38 -1.13 -1.90
C GLY A 88 -16.16 -2.29 -2.55
N PRO A 89 -16.57 -2.12 -3.82
CA PRO A 89 -17.19 -3.20 -4.58
C PRO A 89 -16.22 -4.37 -4.74
N LYS A 90 -16.72 -5.59 -4.49
CA LYS A 90 -15.96 -6.84 -4.60
C LYS A 90 -16.03 -7.49 -5.97
N HIS A 91 -16.91 -6.99 -6.84
CA HIS A 91 -17.17 -7.55 -8.15
C HIS A 91 -16.52 -6.63 -9.19
N GLY A 92 -15.53 -7.15 -9.91
CA GLY A 92 -14.82 -6.43 -10.96
C GLY A 92 -13.52 -7.11 -11.35
N ASN A 93 -13.20 -7.14 -12.65
CA ASN A 93 -11.97 -7.75 -13.16
C ASN A 93 -10.71 -6.92 -12.85
N PHE A 94 -10.87 -5.67 -12.43
CA PHE A 94 -9.79 -4.71 -12.20
C PHE A 94 -10.10 -3.81 -11.00
N GLY A 95 -9.10 -3.06 -10.53
CA GLY A 95 -9.23 -2.14 -9.40
C GLY A 95 -8.86 -2.76 -8.05
N LEU A 96 -9.32 -2.12 -6.97
CA LEU A 96 -8.82 -2.38 -5.61
C LEU A 96 -9.06 -3.81 -5.14
N SER A 97 -10.19 -4.44 -5.50
CA SER A 97 -10.47 -5.82 -5.08
C SER A 97 -9.40 -6.78 -5.57
N ARG A 98 -9.14 -6.78 -6.89
CA ARG A 98 -8.13 -7.66 -7.49
C ARG A 98 -6.71 -7.31 -7.04
N PHE A 99 -6.40 -6.02 -6.88
CA PHE A 99 -5.12 -5.60 -6.32
C PHE A 99 -4.92 -6.14 -4.90
N TRP A 100 -5.95 -6.08 -4.07
CA TRP A 100 -5.92 -6.59 -2.70
C TRP A 100 -5.72 -8.10 -2.64
N ASP A 101 -6.35 -8.86 -3.53
CA ASP A 101 -6.18 -10.32 -3.60
C ASP A 101 -4.72 -10.71 -3.85
N TYR A 102 -4.00 -9.95 -4.68
CA TYR A 102 -2.56 -10.15 -4.88
C TYR A 102 -1.74 -9.70 -3.66
N LEU A 103 -2.13 -8.60 -3.00
CA LEU A 103 -1.42 -8.07 -1.85
C LEU A 103 -1.55 -8.95 -0.61
N ASN A 104 -2.75 -9.49 -0.37
CA ASN A 104 -3.09 -10.38 0.75
C ASN A 104 -3.04 -11.86 0.34
N TYR A 105 -2.07 -12.24 -0.51
CA TYR A 105 -1.94 -13.60 -1.02
C TYR A 105 -1.82 -14.67 0.08
N ASN A 106 -1.20 -14.32 1.21
CA ASN A 106 -1.04 -15.21 2.37
C ASN A 106 -2.23 -15.17 3.35
N GLU A 107 -3.32 -14.49 2.99
CA GLU A 107 -4.53 -14.37 3.79
C GLU A 107 -4.33 -13.77 5.20
N TYR A 108 -3.25 -13.04 5.42
CA TYR A 108 -2.95 -12.43 6.72
C TYR A 108 -4.09 -11.56 7.25
N TYR A 109 -4.75 -10.80 6.37
CA TYR A 109 -5.86 -9.92 6.73
C TYR A 109 -7.22 -10.62 6.78
N SER A 110 -7.32 -11.90 6.39
CA SER A 110 -8.60 -12.63 6.35
C SER A 110 -9.19 -12.88 7.75
N ASN A 111 -8.33 -13.06 8.76
CA ASN A 111 -8.76 -13.27 10.16
C ASN A 111 -9.03 -11.96 10.91
N VAL A 112 -8.48 -10.84 10.44
CA VAL A 112 -8.62 -9.51 11.08
C VAL A 112 -10.04 -8.96 10.92
N SER A 113 -10.77 -9.41 9.90
CA SER A 113 -12.17 -9.01 9.67
C SER A 113 -13.13 -9.47 10.78
N ASN A 114 -12.81 -10.54 11.51
CA ASN A 114 -13.62 -10.99 12.65
C ASN A 114 -13.55 -10.03 13.86
N GLU A 115 -12.47 -9.24 14.00
CA GLU A 115 -12.34 -8.27 15.10
C GLU A 115 -13.00 -6.92 14.78
N LEU A 116 -13.05 -6.51 13.50
CA LEU A 116 -13.75 -5.29 13.10
C LEU A 116 -15.28 -5.40 13.19
N GLY A 117 -15.82 -6.61 13.23
CA GLY A 117 -17.25 -6.87 13.45
C GLY A 117 -17.73 -6.56 14.88
N CYS A 118 -16.82 -6.32 15.83
CA CYS A 118 -17.16 -6.06 17.23
C CYS A 118 -17.29 -4.57 17.59
N TYR A 119 -17.06 -3.64 16.66
CA TYR A 119 -17.19 -2.19 16.90
C TYR A 119 -18.47 -1.57 16.30
N ALA A 120 -19.45 -2.40 15.94
CA ALA A 120 -20.82 -1.96 15.61
C ALA A 120 -21.76 -2.39 16.75
N VAL A 121 -21.81 -1.60 17.82
CA VAL A 121 -22.90 -1.57 18.81
C VAL A 121 -23.26 -0.12 19.07
#